data_AF-A0A1T3NUV8-F1
#
_entry.id   AF-A0A1T3NUV8-F1
#
_cell.length_a   1.000
_cell.length_b   1.000
_cell.length_c   1.000
_cell.angle_alpha   90.00
_cell.angle_beta   90.00
_cell.angle_gamma   90.00
#
_symmetry.space_group_name_H-M   'P 1'
#
loop_
_entity.id
_entity.type
_entity.pdbx_description
1 polymer ?
#
loop_
_entity_poly.entity_id
_entity_poly.type
_entity_poly.pdbx_seq_one_letter_code
_entity_poly.pdbx_strand_id
1 'polypeptide(L)'
;MSAAGGAEPGQRAVPFYCPFCGDEDLRPHEEGHGTWLCSACRRAFSLKFLGLVFPTRHSPEKHGGDGTQSPAGPGTEPLATHTHQSIAHEEGR
;
A
#
# COMPACT_ATOMS: atom_id res chain seq x y z
N MET A 1 21.60 22.99 11.31
CA MET A 1 20.97 22.51 12.56
C MET A 1 20.22 21.22 12.26
N SER A 2 20.95 20.12 12.13
CA SER A 2 20.35 18.80 11.94
C SER A 2 20.01 18.24 13.32
N ALA A 3 18.75 17.95 13.59
CA ALA A 3 18.37 17.19 14.77
C ALA A 3 18.87 15.75 14.55
N ALA A 4 19.96 15.41 15.23
CA ALA A 4 20.58 14.11 15.19
C ALA A 4 19.57 13.01 15.53
N GLY A 5 19.47 12.02 14.64
CA GLY A 5 18.91 10.72 14.97
C GLY A 5 19.79 10.06 16.03
N GLY A 6 19.32 10.04 17.28
CA GLY A 6 19.90 9.27 18.37
C GLY A 6 19.11 7.98 18.54
N ALA A 7 19.63 6.89 17.98
CA ALA A 7 19.15 5.53 18.19
C ALA A 7 20.08 4.81 19.17
N GLU A 8 19.64 4.63 20.42
CA GLU A 8 20.29 3.82 21.47
C GLU A 8 19.24 3.46 22.55
N PRO A 9 19.50 2.45 23.40
CA PRO A 9 18.83 1.15 23.41
C PRO A 9 17.36 1.24 23.83
N GLY A 10 16.47 0.82 22.92
CA GLY A 10 15.01 0.99 23.03
C GLY A 10 14.42 1.84 21.90
N GLN A 11 14.84 1.56 20.65
CA GLN A 11 14.45 2.25 19.41
C GLN A 11 12.98 2.70 19.42
N ARG A 12 12.70 3.98 19.68
CA ARG A 12 11.37 4.56 19.45
C ARG A 12 11.24 4.75 17.95
N ALA A 13 10.19 4.20 17.34
CA ALA A 13 9.87 4.51 15.96
C ALA A 13 9.63 6.02 15.85
N VAL A 14 10.42 6.66 15.00
CA VAL A 14 10.22 8.07 14.63
C VAL A 14 9.33 8.07 13.39
N PRO A 15 8.17 8.73 13.41
CA PRO A 15 7.42 8.97 12.19
C PRO A 15 8.27 9.81 11.23
N PHE A 16 8.32 9.45 9.96
CA PHE A 16 9.05 10.22 8.95
C PHE A 16 8.24 11.44 8.46
N TYR A 17 6.91 11.35 8.45
CA TYR A 17 6.03 12.39 7.90
C TYR A 17 4.87 12.71 8.85
N CYS A 18 4.48 13.98 8.92
CA CYS A 18 3.31 14.43 9.64
C CYS A 18 2.03 13.84 9.00
N PRO A 19 1.18 13.11 9.74
CA PRO A 19 -0.04 12.52 9.18
C PRO A 19 -1.08 13.55 8.72
N PHE A 20 -0.88 14.83 9.06
CA PHE A 20 -1.83 15.90 8.73
C PHE A 20 -1.38 16.83 7.60
N CYS A 21 -0.08 16.97 7.33
CA CYS A 21 0.41 17.89 6.29
C CYS A 21 1.53 17.31 5.41
N GLY A 22 2.04 16.11 5.71
CA GLY A 22 3.10 15.46 4.92
C GLY A 22 4.50 16.05 5.10
N ASP A 23 4.69 17.01 6.01
CA ASP A 23 6.01 17.60 6.29
C ASP A 23 6.84 16.69 7.20
N GLU A 24 8.17 16.76 7.07
CA GLU A 24 9.14 15.89 7.78
C GLU A 24 9.70 16.52 9.07
N ASP A 25 9.42 17.82 9.35
CA ASP A 25 9.94 18.50 10.53
C ASP A 25 9.16 18.15 11.80
N LEU A 26 9.34 16.91 12.26
CA LEU A 26 8.77 16.35 13.47
C LEU A 26 9.77 16.41 14.64
N ARG A 27 9.26 16.76 15.81
CA ARG A 27 10.03 16.82 17.07
C ARG A 27 9.26 16.11 18.18
N PRO A 28 9.93 15.45 19.14
CA PRO A 28 9.27 14.93 20.34
C PRO A 28 8.54 16.05 21.09
N HIS A 29 7.35 15.76 21.59
CA HIS A 29 6.58 16.71 22.41
C HIS A 29 6.71 16.38 23.90
N GLU A 30 6.57 17.40 24.76
CA GLU A 30 6.80 17.29 26.20
C GLU A 30 5.68 16.56 26.95
N GLU A 31 4.49 16.42 26.33
CA GLU A 31 3.32 15.79 26.95
C GLU A 31 3.50 14.27 27.21
N GLY A 32 4.56 13.63 26.69
CA GLY A 32 4.92 12.26 27.09
C GLY A 32 5.72 11.44 26.08
N HIS A 33 5.88 10.16 26.37
CA HIS A 33 6.55 9.25 25.44
C HIS A 33 5.69 8.97 24.20
N GLY A 34 6.31 9.02 23.02
CA GLY A 34 5.62 8.76 21.76
C GLY A 34 4.74 9.92 21.27
N THR A 35 4.82 11.09 21.91
CA THR A 35 4.17 12.31 21.43
C THR A 35 5.12 13.12 20.54
N TRP A 36 4.55 13.78 19.53
CA TRP A 36 5.25 14.46 18.47
C TRP A 36 4.55 15.77 18.13
N LEU A 37 5.33 16.80 17.82
CA LEU A 37 4.90 18.08 17.30
C LEU A 37 5.43 18.25 15.88
N CYS A 38 4.57 18.68 14.94
CA CYS A 38 4.98 19.12 13.60
C CYS A 38 5.20 20.63 13.59
N SER A 39 6.38 21.09 13.19
CA SER A 39 6.68 22.53 13.14
C SER A 39 5.93 23.25 12.02
N ALA A 40 5.67 22.59 10.89
CA ALA A 40 5.05 23.20 9.71
C ALA A 40 3.56 23.53 9.93
N CYS A 41 2.79 22.60 10.50
CA CYS A 41 1.35 22.79 10.74
C CYS A 41 0.97 22.92 12.22
N ARG A 42 1.95 22.90 13.12
CA ARG A 42 1.81 23.08 14.58
C ARG A 42 0.91 22.07 15.32
N ARG A 43 0.59 20.92 14.71
CA ARG A 43 -0.20 19.88 15.37
C ARG A 43 0.67 18.98 16.24
N ALA A 44 0.20 18.71 17.45
CA ALA A 44 0.73 17.69 18.33
C ALA A 44 -0.11 16.40 18.22
N PHE A 45 0.54 15.24 18.27
CA PHE A 45 -0.12 13.93 18.20
C PHE A 45 0.70 12.86 18.93
N SER A 46 0.09 11.72 19.24
CA SER A 46 0.75 10.59 19.89
C SER A 46 0.72 9.34 19.03
N LEU A 47 1.76 8.53 19.11
CA LEU A 47 1.86 7.21 18.47
C LEU A 47 2.01 6.13 19.53
N LYS A 48 1.30 5.02 19.32
CA LYS A 48 1.34 3.86 20.21
C LYS A 48 1.53 2.60 19.40
N PHE A 49 2.52 1.79 19.78
CA PHE A 49 2.62 0.42 19.29
C PHE A 49 1.49 -0.41 19.91
N LEU A 50 0.61 -0.96 19.06
CA LEU A 50 -0.53 -1.77 19.50
C LEU A 50 -0.22 -3.27 19.58
N GLY A 51 0.89 -3.72 19.00
CA GLY A 51 1.21 -5.14 18.82
C GLY A 51 1.24 -5.54 17.34
N LEU A 52 1.54 -6.82 17.09
CA LEU A 52 1.41 -7.42 15.76
C LEU A 52 -0.03 -7.89 15.55
N VAL A 53 -0.66 -7.45 14.46
CA VAL A 53 -2.03 -7.86 14.09
C VAL A 53 -1.94 -8.84 12.93
N PHE A 54 -2.33 -10.09 13.17
CA PHE A 54 -2.39 -11.11 12.13
C PHE A 54 -3.81 -11.18 11.54
N PRO A 55 -3.97 -11.24 10.21
CA PRO A 55 -5.29 -11.42 9.63
C PRO A 55 -5.90 -12.75 10.08
N THR A 56 -7.16 -12.73 10.48
CA THR A 56 -7.92 -13.96 10.69
C THR A 56 -8.07 -14.67 9.36
N ARG A 57 -7.50 -15.87 9.25
CA ARG A 57 -7.75 -16.76 8.11
C ARG A 57 -9.22 -17.16 8.14
N HIS A 58 -10.03 -16.51 7.31
CA HIS A 58 -11.38 -16.96 7.04
C HIS A 58 -11.24 -18.30 6.31
N SER A 59 -11.53 -19.41 7.00
CA SER A 59 -11.71 -20.68 6.30
C SER A 59 -12.84 -20.47 5.29
N PRO A 60 -12.68 -20.84 4.00
CA PRO A 60 -13.80 -20.77 3.08
C PRO A 60 -14.91 -21.63 3.70
N GLU A 61 -15.98 -20.96 4.11
CA GLU A 61 -17.19 -21.63 4.57
C GLU A 61 -17.57 -22.60 3.46
N LYS A 62 -17.59 -23.89 3.78
CA LYS A 62 -18.15 -24.91 2.91
C LYS A 62 -19.58 -24.45 2.65
N HIS A 63 -19.84 -23.84 1.50
CA HIS A 63 -21.17 -23.59 0.98
C HIS A 63 -21.82 -24.97 0.78
N GLY A 64 -22.40 -25.50 1.86
CA GLY A 64 -23.23 -26.67 1.86
C GLY A 64 -24.68 -26.20 1.82
N GLY A 65 -25.31 -26.30 0.66
CA GLY A 65 -26.75 -26.06 0.53
C GLY A 65 -27.20 -25.68 -0.87
N ASP A 66 -27.41 -26.72 -1.68
CA ASP A 66 -28.41 -26.88 -2.75
C ASP A 66 -29.28 -25.66 -3.13
N GLY A 67 -29.16 -25.26 -4.40
CA GLY A 67 -30.00 -24.26 -5.04
C GLY A 67 -29.71 -24.15 -6.54
N THR A 68 -30.35 -25.01 -7.33
CA THR A 68 -30.79 -24.82 -8.73
C THR A 68 -30.89 -23.32 -9.13
N GLN A 69 -30.48 -22.76 -10.29
CA GLN A 69 -30.15 -23.12 -11.69
C GLN A 69 -29.29 -21.96 -12.28
N SER A 70 -28.53 -22.07 -13.38
CA SER A 70 -29.02 -21.89 -14.77
C SER A 70 -27.85 -22.00 -15.79
N PRO A 71 -28.09 -22.38 -17.07
CA PRO A 71 -27.05 -22.86 -17.98
C PRO A 71 -26.34 -21.76 -18.81
N ALA A 72 -25.10 -22.10 -19.16
CA ALA A 72 -24.28 -21.66 -20.30
C ALA A 72 -24.63 -20.34 -21.02
N GLY A 73 -23.78 -19.33 -20.82
CA GLY A 73 -23.64 -18.22 -21.78
C GLY A 73 -22.80 -18.65 -22.99
N PRO A 74 -23.13 -18.23 -24.23
CA PRO A 74 -22.34 -18.58 -25.41
C PRO A 74 -21.11 -17.68 -25.60
N GLY A 75 -20.02 -18.31 -26.05
CA GLY A 75 -19.07 -17.76 -27.02
C GLY A 75 -18.05 -16.74 -26.51
N THR A 76 -16.83 -17.20 -26.21
CA THR A 76 -15.65 -16.34 -26.27
C THR A 76 -15.32 -16.10 -27.76
N GLU A 77 -15.35 -14.86 -28.23
CA GLU A 77 -14.73 -14.51 -29.51
C GLU A 77 -13.20 -14.52 -29.33
N PRO A 78 -12.43 -15.26 -30.14
CA PRO A 78 -10.99 -15.20 -30.04
C PRO A 78 -10.47 -13.88 -30.63
N LEU A 79 -9.68 -13.17 -29.82
CA LEU A 79 -8.90 -11.99 -30.18
C LEU A 79 -8.08 -12.27 -31.46
N ALA A 80 -8.33 -11.49 -32.52
CA ALA A 80 -7.62 -11.60 -33.79
C ALA A 80 -6.10 -11.44 -33.59
N THR A 81 -5.34 -12.46 -33.97
CA THR A 81 -3.86 -12.38 -34.05
C THR A 81 -3.48 -11.45 -35.18
N HIS A 82 -2.75 -10.38 -34.85
CA HIS A 82 -2.19 -9.44 -35.83
C HIS A 82 -1.17 -10.17 -36.71
N THR A 83 -1.42 -10.24 -38.02
CA THR A 83 -0.46 -10.79 -39.00
C THR A 83 0.56 -9.70 -39.39
N HIS A 84 1.84 -9.99 -39.24
CA HIS A 84 2.93 -9.08 -39.62
C HIS A 84 3.21 -9.26 -41.12
N GLN A 85 2.78 -8.29 -41.94
CA GLN A 85 2.99 -8.31 -43.38
C GLN A 85 4.47 -8.07 -43.69
N SER A 86 5.14 -9.09 -44.22
CA SER A 86 6.53 -8.99 -44.66
C SER A 86 6.62 -8.13 -45.91
N ILE A 87 7.31 -7.00 -45.78
CA ILE A 87 7.63 -6.09 -46.87
C ILE A 87 8.77 -6.73 -47.66
N ALA A 88 8.48 -7.33 -48.81
CA ALA A 88 9.53 -7.68 -49.76
C ALA A 88 10.03 -6.39 -50.40
N HIS A 89 11.29 -6.02 -50.16
CA HIS A 89 11.95 -4.99 -50.95
C HIS A 89 12.15 -5.53 -52.38
N GLU A 90 11.60 -4.81 -53.34
CA GLU A 90 11.74 -5.04 -54.77
C GLU A 90 13.18 -4.68 -55.19
N GLU A 91 13.93 -5.67 -55.69
CA GLU A 91 15.29 -5.47 -56.20
C GLU A 91 15.24 -4.71 -57.53
N GLY A 92 15.82 -3.52 -57.53
CA GLY A 92 15.99 -2.66 -58.69
C GLY A 92 17.00 -3.21 -59.69
N ARG A 93 16.64 -3.05 -60.95
CA ARG A 93 17.42 -3.21 -62.17
C ARG A 93 18.61 -2.25 -62.25
#